data_AF-A0A6J0J9S0-F1
#
_entry.id   AF-A0A6J0J9S0-F1
#
_cell.length_a   1.000
_cell.length_b   1.000
_cell.length_c   1.000
_cell.angle_alpha   90.00
_cell.angle_beta   90.00
_cell.angle_gamma   90.00
#
_symmetry.space_group_name_H-M   'P 1'
#
loop_
_entity.id
_entity.type
_entity.pdbx_description
1 polymer ?
#
loop_
_entity_poly.entity_id
_entity_poly.type
_entity_poly.pdbx_seq_one_letter_code
_entity_poly.pdbx_strand_id
1 'polypeptide(L)'
;MREFIARHARDHARTLDPRGPPRDFIDAFLQHREKEKSNPHSEFSQENLELTTLNLFFAGTETVSSTLRFGIAFLMRHPHIQGETPK
;
A
#
# COMPACT_ATOMS: atom_id res chain seq x y z
N MET A 1 6.85 2.47 -12.14
CA MET A 1 6.13 2.40 -10.84
C MET A 1 6.57 3.50 -9.88
N ARG A 2 7.86 3.67 -9.58
CA ARG A 2 8.35 4.73 -8.67
C ARG A 2 7.90 6.14 -9.07
N GLU A 3 7.98 6.51 -10.35
CA GLU A 3 7.48 7.81 -10.83
C GLU A 3 5.97 8.02 -10.62
N PHE A 4 5.18 6.95 -10.75
CA PHE A 4 3.74 7.00 -10.51
C PHE A 4 3.46 7.26 -9.03
N ILE A 5 4.19 6.58 -8.14
CA ILE A 5 4.15 6.81 -6.69
C ILE A 5 4.57 8.24 -6.36
N ALA A 6 5.67 8.71 -6.93
CA ALA A 6 6.16 10.07 -6.71
C ALA A 6 5.14 11.14 -7.16
N ARG A 7 4.45 10.92 -8.29
CA ARG A 7 3.34 11.78 -8.72
C ARG A 7 2.20 11.78 -7.70
N HIS A 8 1.74 10.59 -7.28
CA HIS A 8 0.66 10.47 -6.29
C HIS A 8 1.04 11.09 -4.94
N ALA A 9 2.28 10.91 -4.48
CA ALA A 9 2.77 11.53 -3.26
C ALA A 9 2.72 13.07 -3.32
N ARG A 10 3.05 13.66 -4.49
CA ARG A 10 2.91 15.11 -4.70
C ARG A 10 1.45 15.55 -4.68
N ASP A 11 0.56 14.79 -5.30
CA ASP A 11 -0.87 15.11 -5.29
C ASP A 11 -1.46 14.99 -3.89
N HIS A 12 -1.03 14.00 -3.10
CA HIS A 12 -1.41 13.89 -1.69
C HIS A 12 -0.93 15.10 -0.90
N ALA A 13 0.33 15.51 -1.06
CA ALA A 13 0.89 16.68 -0.40
C ALA A 13 0.14 18.00 -0.74
N ARG A 14 -0.39 18.14 -1.96
CA ARG A 14 -1.18 19.33 -2.35
C ARG A 14 -2.52 19.44 -1.63
N THR A 15 -3.12 18.31 -1.30
CA THR A 15 -4.46 18.23 -0.68
C THR A 15 -4.40 17.78 0.78
N LEU A 16 -3.22 17.76 1.38
CA LEU A 16 -3.00 17.23 2.72
C LEU A 16 -3.72 18.09 3.76
N ASP A 17 -4.58 17.48 4.57
CA ASP A 17 -5.06 18.10 5.80
C ASP A 17 -4.10 17.71 6.94
N PRO A 18 -3.28 18.64 7.46
CA PRO A 18 -2.31 18.33 8.52
C PRO A 18 -2.96 18.14 9.89
N ARG A 19 -4.23 18.55 10.07
CA ARG A 19 -4.95 18.48 11.36
C ARG A 19 -6.02 17.38 11.38
N GLY A 20 -6.44 16.90 10.21
CA GLY A 20 -7.39 15.82 10.05
C GLY A 20 -6.76 14.42 10.09
N PRO A 21 -7.59 13.36 10.17
CA PRO A 21 -7.12 11.98 10.04
C PRO A 21 -6.51 11.76 8.64
N PRO A 22 -5.41 10.98 8.52
CA PRO A 22 -4.81 10.70 7.22
C PRO A 22 -5.77 9.86 6.36
N ARG A 23 -5.87 10.18 5.06
CA ARG A 23 -6.71 9.43 4.12
C ARG A 23 -6.21 8.01 3.88
N ASP A 24 -4.89 7.85 3.87
CA ASP A 24 -4.19 6.60 3.61
C ASP A 24 -2.74 6.66 4.14
N PHE A 25 -1.95 5.65 3.77
CA PHE A 25 -0.54 5.54 4.14
C PHE A 25 0.30 6.75 3.73
N ILE A 26 0.08 7.31 2.54
CA ILE A 26 0.87 8.43 2.02
C ILE A 26 0.63 9.66 2.89
N ASP A 27 -0.63 9.97 3.19
CA ASP A 27 -0.98 11.07 4.09
C ASP A 27 -0.40 10.86 5.49
N ALA A 28 -0.51 9.64 6.05
CA ALA A 28 0.02 9.33 7.37
C ALA A 28 1.54 9.55 7.43
N PHE A 29 2.26 9.12 6.39
CA PHE A 29 3.69 9.33 6.27
C PHE A 29 4.04 10.81 6.16
N LEU A 30 3.33 11.57 5.32
CA LEU A 30 3.56 13.01 5.13
C LEU A 30 3.29 13.81 6.42
N GLN A 31 2.21 13.49 7.13
CA GLN A 31 1.91 14.11 8.44
C GLN A 31 3.00 13.78 9.47
N HIS A 32 3.50 12.54 9.50
CA HIS A 32 4.57 12.17 10.42
C HIS A 32 5.90 12.84 10.06
N ARG A 33 6.23 12.93 8.77
CA ARG A 33 7.40 13.66 8.28
C ARG A 33 7.42 15.11 8.77
N GLU A 34 6.29 15.79 8.75
CA GLU A 34 6.20 17.18 9.24
C GLU A 34 6.47 17.29 10.74
N LYS A 35 6.06 16.30 11.54
CA LYS A 35 6.37 16.23 12.99
C LYS A 35 7.86 16.02 13.24
N GLU A 36 8.51 15.26 12.36
CA GLU A 36 9.93 14.92 12.44
C GLU A 36 10.86 15.94 11.75
N LYS A 37 10.36 17.05 11.21
CA LYS A 37 11.17 18.00 10.42
C LYS A 37 12.39 18.58 11.15
N SER A 38 12.35 18.59 12.48
CA SER A 38 13.41 19.11 13.34
C SER A 38 14.46 18.04 13.70
N ASN A 39 14.21 16.78 13.35
CA ASN A 39 15.08 15.65 13.63
C ASN A 39 16.06 15.45 12.46
N PRO A 40 17.37 15.73 12.64
CA PRO A 40 18.36 15.54 11.57
C PRO A 40 18.61 14.05 11.23
N HIS A 41 18.11 13.13 12.06
CA HIS A 41 18.21 11.68 11.87
C HIS A 41 16.88 11.06 11.43
N SER A 42 15.94 11.87 10.92
CA SER A 42 14.65 11.35 10.48
C SER A 42 14.78 10.48 9.24
N GLU A 43 14.19 9.28 9.29
CA GLU A 43 14.04 8.39 8.15
C GLU A 43 12.82 8.73 7.28
N PHE A 44 12.06 9.78 7.60
CA PHE A 44 10.86 10.16 6.86
C PHE A 44 11.20 11.01 5.63
N SER A 45 12.08 10.51 4.76
CA SER A 45 12.47 11.17 3.51
C SER A 45 11.46 10.92 2.38
N GLN A 46 11.52 11.74 1.34
CA GLN A 46 10.72 11.52 0.12
C GLN A 46 11.08 10.19 -0.56
N GLU A 47 12.36 9.80 -0.51
CA GLU A 47 12.83 8.53 -1.07
C GLU A 47 12.27 7.34 -0.29
N ASN A 48 12.30 7.39 1.05
CA ASN A 48 11.75 6.33 1.87
C ASN A 48 10.23 6.21 1.71
N LEU A 49 9.50 7.32 1.56
CA LEU A 49 8.07 7.28 1.20
C LEU A 49 7.85 6.48 -0.10
N GLU A 50 8.62 6.77 -1.15
CA GLU A 50 8.48 6.12 -2.44
C GLU A 50 8.85 4.63 -2.39
N LEU A 51 9.96 4.28 -1.74
CA LEU A 51 10.44 2.92 -1.62
C LEU A 51 9.53 2.06 -0.74
N THR A 52 9.07 2.59 0.41
CA THR A 52 8.14 1.87 1.28
C THR A 52 6.80 1.66 0.58
N THR A 53 6.27 2.67 -0.11
CA THR A 53 5.04 2.51 -0.90
C THR A 53 5.22 1.47 -1.99
N LEU A 54 6.35 1.49 -2.70
CA LEU A 54 6.68 0.50 -3.73
C LEU A 54 6.72 -0.92 -3.15
N ASN A 55 7.37 -1.10 -2.00
CA ASN A 55 7.45 -2.38 -1.31
C ASN A 55 6.07 -2.90 -0.92
N LEU A 56 5.19 -2.04 -0.38
CA LEU A 56 3.82 -2.42 -0.03
C LEU A 56 3.04 -2.91 -1.25
N PHE A 57 3.14 -2.22 -2.39
CA PHE A 57 2.49 -2.64 -3.63
C PHE A 57 2.99 -3.99 -4.12
N PHE A 58 4.31 -4.19 -4.20
CA PHE A 58 4.88 -5.47 -4.65
C PHE A 58 4.55 -6.62 -3.71
N ALA A 59 4.77 -6.43 -2.41
CA ALA A 59 4.55 -7.47 -1.42
C ALA A 59 3.07 -7.89 -1.37
N GLY A 60 2.13 -6.94 -1.44
CA GLY A 60 0.70 -7.22 -1.36
C GLY A 60 0.11 -7.79 -2.65
N THR A 61 0.54 -7.30 -3.82
CA THR A 61 -0.13 -7.64 -5.09
C THR A 61 0.24 -9.05 -5.56
N GLU A 62 1.54 -9.35 -5.65
CA GLU A 62 1.99 -10.63 -6.23
C GLU A 62 1.62 -11.82 -5.35
N THR A 63 1.83 -11.70 -4.03
CA THR A 63 1.57 -12.80 -3.10
C THR A 63 0.09 -13.15 -3.04
N VAL A 64 -0.79 -12.15 -2.84
CA VAL A 64 -2.23 -12.38 -2.76
C VAL A 64 -2.80 -12.86 -4.10
N SER A 65 -2.37 -12.27 -5.22
CA SER A 65 -2.79 -12.70 -6.56
C SER A 65 -2.40 -14.16 -6.83
N SER A 66 -1.16 -14.53 -6.52
CA SER A 66 -0.67 -15.89 -6.67
C SER A 66 -1.45 -16.86 -5.79
N THR A 67 -1.61 -16.55 -4.50
CA THR A 67 -2.37 -17.38 -3.57
C THR A 67 -3.82 -17.58 -4.02
N LEU A 68 -4.50 -16.52 -4.45
CA LEU A 68 -5.88 -16.64 -4.96
C LEU A 68 -5.94 -17.44 -6.26
N ARG A 69 -5.00 -17.25 -7.18
CA ARG A 69 -4.92 -18.03 -8.43
C ARG A 69 -4.76 -19.52 -8.14
N PHE A 70 -3.83 -19.88 -7.27
CA PHE A 70 -3.63 -21.27 -6.86
C PHE A 70 -4.83 -21.81 -6.07
N GLY A 71 -5.39 -21.02 -5.15
CA GLY A 71 -6.56 -21.40 -4.36
C GLY A 71 -7.78 -21.70 -5.22
N ILE A 72 -8.09 -20.84 -6.19
CA ILE A 72 -9.21 -21.05 -7.13
C ILE A 72 -8.94 -22.27 -8.03
N ALA A 73 -7.72 -22.41 -8.57
CA ALA A 73 -7.36 -23.58 -9.37
C ALA A 73 -7.49 -24.89 -8.58
N PHE A 74 -7.09 -24.88 -7.31
CA PHE A 74 -7.25 -26.00 -6.39
C PHE A 74 -8.73 -26.33 -6.18
N LEU A 75 -9.58 -25.35 -5.88
CA LEU A 75 -11.02 -25.56 -5.70
C LEU A 75 -11.69 -26.13 -6.96
N MET A 76 -11.35 -25.64 -8.16
CA MET A 76 -11.85 -26.20 -9.43
C MET A 76 -11.43 -27.66 -9.65
N ARG A 77 -10.23 -28.04 -9.19
CA ARG A 77 -9.72 -29.42 -9.26
C ARG A 77 -10.38 -30.33 -8.22
N HIS A 78 -10.88 -29.77 -7.12
CA HIS A 78 -11.47 -30.49 -5.99
C HIS A 78 -12.88 -29.95 -5.63
N PRO A 79 -13.90 -30.14 -6.50
CA PRO A 79 -15.24 -29.58 -6.26
C PRO A 79 -15.90 -30.02 -4.95
N HIS A 80 -15.56 -31.22 -4.43
CA HIS A 80 -16.04 -31.71 -3.15
C HIS A 80 -15.53 -30.88 -1.94
N ILE A 81 -14.40 -30.17 -2.09
CA ILE A 81 -13.84 -29.28 -1.06
C ILE A 81 -14.50 -27.90 -1.11
N GLN A 82 -14.88 -27.43 -2.30
CA GLN A 82 -15.54 -26.14 -2.48
C GLN A 82 -16.90 -26.05 -1.78
N GLY A 83 -17.55 -27.20 -1.53
CA GLY A 83 -18.91 -27.28 -0.99
C GLY A 83 -19.96 -26.80 -2.00
N GLU A 84 -21.24 -26.91 -1.65
CA GLU A 84 -22.29 -26.25 -2.43
C GLU A 84 -22.12 -24.74 -2.31
N THR A 85 -21.92 -24.05 -3.43
CA THR A 85 -22.07 -22.60 -3.47
C THR A 85 -23.56 -22.31 -3.21
N PRO A 86 -23.92 -21.45 -2.23
CA PRO A 86 -25.31 -21.06 -2.04
C PRO A 86 -25.86 -20.54 -3.36
N LYS A 87 -26.98 -21.11 -3.81
CA LYS A 87 -27.67 -20.69 -5.04
C LYS A 87 -28.16 -19.26 -4.97
#